data_AF-A0A7W0JVB3-F1
#
_entry.id   AF-A0A7W0JVB3-F1
#
_cell.length_a   1.000
_cell.length_b   1.000
_cell.length_c   1.000
_cell.angle_alpha   90.00
_cell.angle_beta   90.00
_cell.angle_gamma   90.00
#
_symmetry.space_group_name_H-M   'P 1'
#
loop_
_entity.id
_entity.type
_entity.pdbx_description
1 polymer ?
#
loop_
_entity_poly.entity_id
_entity_poly.type
_entity_poly.pdbx_seq_one_letter_code
_entity_poly.pdbx_strand_id
1 'polypeptide(L)'
;MRNASANDAAYVGLPDIRGVLVEDFGSDAAPAKAAGLEPGDIIISVDGKRVEYVGQLQQQVAFRQPGETVKIEVARKGGVRKTYGVKLQALPAPAGLASRDAAEDSEGEAAGAAELGKLGVTVAPVGREDVARFQLSAEQRGLLVTDVRPGGPSWGELVDAERGGPDIILEVERKPVKTVDELRQAIAAMKPGEIVSVRVYNPQAKTRRIERIRLGE
;
A
#
# COMPACT_ATOMS: atom_id res chain seq x y z
N MET A 1 -3.63 1.15 -8.63
CA MET A 1 -2.63 2.14 -9.09
C MET A 1 -3.29 3.50 -9.03
N ARG A 2 -2.54 4.53 -8.63
CA ARG A 2 -3.04 5.90 -8.56
C ARG A 2 -1.96 6.93 -8.93
N ASN A 3 -2.35 8.18 -9.14
CA ASN A 3 -1.40 9.28 -9.33
C ASN A 3 -0.56 9.49 -8.06
N ALA A 4 0.73 9.78 -8.22
CA ALA A 4 1.60 10.10 -7.10
C ALA A 4 1.18 11.40 -6.41
N SER A 5 1.16 11.39 -5.08
CA SER A 5 0.97 12.56 -4.22
C SER A 5 2.29 13.28 -3.90
N ALA A 6 2.21 14.40 -3.18
CA ALA A 6 3.38 15.09 -2.64
C ALA A 6 4.21 14.19 -1.71
N ASN A 7 3.54 13.44 -0.84
CA ASN A 7 4.22 12.52 0.09
C ASN A 7 4.84 11.33 -0.65
N ASP A 8 4.20 10.84 -1.72
CA ASP A 8 4.78 9.81 -2.59
C ASP A 8 6.08 10.29 -3.23
N ALA A 9 6.07 11.47 -3.86
CA ALA A 9 7.25 12.05 -4.50
C ALA A 9 8.38 12.28 -3.50
N ALA A 10 8.08 12.87 -2.34
CA ALA A 10 9.05 13.11 -1.29
C ALA A 10 9.64 11.80 -0.73
N TYR A 11 8.82 10.77 -0.52
CA TYR A 11 9.25 9.47 0.01
C TYR A 11 10.27 8.76 -0.90
N VAL A 12 10.10 8.86 -2.22
CA VAL A 12 11.03 8.27 -3.19
C VAL A 12 12.14 9.22 -3.63
N GLY A 13 12.17 10.47 -3.16
CA GLY A 13 13.19 11.47 -3.50
C GLY A 13 13.02 12.08 -4.91
N LEU A 14 11.79 12.21 -5.40
CA LEU A 14 11.50 12.94 -6.63
C LEU A 14 11.42 14.47 -6.37
N PRO A 15 11.96 15.30 -7.27
CA PRO A 15 11.91 16.76 -7.13
C PRO A 15 10.52 17.36 -7.40
N ASP A 16 9.68 16.66 -8.17
CA ASP A 16 8.37 17.10 -8.60
C ASP A 16 7.32 16.02 -8.32
N ILE A 17 6.07 16.43 -8.10
CA ILE A 17 4.93 15.52 -7.92
C ILE A 17 4.56 14.94 -9.29
N ARG A 18 5.04 13.73 -9.58
CA ARG A 18 4.75 13.05 -10.84
C ARG A 18 4.84 11.54 -10.72
N GLY A 19 4.16 10.87 -11.64
CA GLY A 19 4.25 9.43 -11.82
C GLY A 19 3.05 8.70 -11.25
N VAL A 20 3.12 7.38 -11.34
CA VAL A 20 2.02 6.48 -10.98
C VAL A 20 2.48 5.51 -9.90
N LEU A 21 1.84 5.57 -8.74
CA LEU A 21 2.08 4.64 -7.65
C LEU A 21 1.48 3.26 -7.97
N VAL A 22 2.32 2.24 -7.87
CA VAL A 22 1.92 0.83 -7.93
C VAL A 22 1.42 0.40 -6.56
N GLU A 23 0.12 0.21 -6.41
CA GLU A 23 -0.49 -0.17 -5.12
C GLU A 23 -0.63 -1.69 -4.97
N ASP A 24 -1.03 -2.36 -6.05
CA ASP A 24 -1.30 -3.78 -6.11
C ASP A 24 -1.25 -4.23 -7.59
N PHE A 25 -0.96 -5.51 -7.82
CA PHE A 25 -0.85 -6.09 -9.16
C PHE A 25 -2.09 -6.87 -9.61
N GLY A 26 -3.07 -7.06 -8.72
CA GLY A 26 -4.31 -7.79 -8.93
C GLY A 26 -4.16 -9.31 -9.01
N SER A 27 -2.99 -9.82 -9.38
CA SER A 27 -2.66 -11.25 -9.32
C SER A 27 -1.17 -11.49 -9.16
N ASP A 28 -0.80 -12.65 -8.62
CA ASP A 28 0.60 -13.08 -8.54
C ASP A 28 1.23 -13.35 -9.91
N ALA A 29 0.40 -13.67 -10.91
CA ALA A 29 0.83 -13.93 -12.28
C ALA A 29 1.07 -12.64 -13.10
N ALA A 30 0.95 -11.46 -12.49
CA ALA A 30 1.11 -10.20 -13.20
C ALA A 30 2.54 -10.08 -13.80
N PRO A 31 2.68 -9.77 -15.11
CA PRO A 31 3.99 -9.63 -15.75
C PRO A 31 4.89 -8.58 -15.10
N ALA A 32 4.30 -7.50 -14.57
CA ALA A 32 5.03 -6.47 -13.85
C ALA A 32 5.70 -7.02 -12.58
N LYS A 33 5.01 -7.88 -11.84
CA LYS A 33 5.55 -8.57 -10.66
C LYS A 33 6.68 -9.52 -11.07
N ALA A 34 6.49 -10.29 -12.14
CA ALA A 34 7.52 -11.19 -12.67
C ALA A 34 8.77 -10.44 -13.17
N ALA A 35 8.62 -9.22 -13.67
CA ALA A 35 9.71 -8.35 -14.07
C ALA A 35 10.45 -7.70 -12.88
N GLY A 36 9.96 -7.84 -11.66
CA GLY A 36 10.60 -7.33 -10.44
C GLY A 36 10.11 -5.95 -9.98
N LEU A 37 8.98 -5.45 -10.51
CA LEU A 37 8.29 -4.30 -9.92
C LEU A 37 7.67 -4.73 -8.59
N GLU A 38 7.66 -3.81 -7.63
CA GLU A 38 7.10 -4.03 -6.29
C GLU A 38 5.98 -3.04 -6.00
N PRO A 39 4.99 -3.42 -5.16
CA PRO A 39 4.06 -2.44 -4.62
C PRO A 39 4.82 -1.38 -3.83
N GLY A 40 4.50 -0.11 -4.07
CA GLY A 40 5.20 1.05 -3.52
C GLY A 40 6.18 1.71 -4.49
N ASP A 41 6.42 1.12 -5.67
CA ASP A 41 7.16 1.77 -6.76
C ASP A 41 6.35 2.89 -7.40
N ILE A 42 7.02 3.97 -7.79
CA ILE A 42 6.43 5.04 -8.60
C ILE A 42 6.96 4.93 -10.03
N ILE A 43 6.09 4.62 -10.98
CA ILE A 43 6.42 4.61 -12.40
C ILE A 43 6.59 6.06 -12.87
N ILE A 44 7.77 6.38 -13.38
CA ILE A 44 8.13 7.73 -13.83
C ILE A 44 8.39 7.82 -15.33
N SER A 45 8.72 6.69 -15.98
CA SER A 45 8.86 6.64 -17.44
C SER A 45 8.53 5.26 -18.00
N VAL A 46 8.08 5.25 -19.25
CA VAL A 46 7.79 4.06 -20.05
C VAL A 46 8.39 4.24 -21.44
N ASP A 47 9.27 3.33 -21.83
CA ASP A 47 10.09 3.40 -23.06
C ASP A 47 10.80 4.76 -23.24
N GLY A 48 11.27 5.35 -22.14
CA GLY A 48 11.91 6.66 -22.12
C GLY A 48 10.95 7.85 -22.25
N LYS A 49 9.65 7.62 -22.43
CA LYS A 49 8.62 8.65 -22.36
C LYS A 49 8.22 8.88 -20.91
N ARG A 50 8.16 10.13 -20.47
CA ARG A 50 7.74 10.46 -19.10
C ARG A 50 6.28 10.08 -18.88
N VAL A 51 6.00 9.68 -17.65
CA VAL A 51 4.65 9.39 -17.17
C VAL A 51 4.39 10.32 -15.99
N GLU A 52 3.35 11.14 -16.11
CA GLU A 52 2.95 12.11 -15.08
C GLU A 52 1.73 11.62 -14.29
N TYR A 53 0.79 10.93 -14.94
CA TYR A 53 -0.45 10.45 -14.34
C TYR A 53 -0.93 9.12 -14.95
N VAL A 54 -1.85 8.43 -14.25
CA VAL A 54 -2.36 7.08 -14.59
C VAL A 54 -2.92 7.02 -16.01
N GLY A 55 -3.71 8.01 -16.43
CA GLY A 55 -4.28 8.05 -17.78
C GLY A 55 -3.21 8.05 -18.87
N GLN A 56 -2.09 8.75 -18.66
CA GLN A 56 -0.96 8.77 -19.60
C GLN A 56 -0.26 7.41 -19.67
N LEU A 57 -0.05 6.77 -18.50
CA LEU A 57 0.50 5.40 -18.45
C LEU A 57 -0.39 4.43 -19.22
N GLN A 58 -1.70 4.45 -18.95
CA GLN A 58 -2.67 3.60 -19.61
C GLN A 58 -2.64 3.80 -21.12
N GLN A 59 -2.65 5.05 -21.60
CA GLN A 59 -2.52 5.35 -23.02
C GLN A 59 -1.23 4.79 -23.63
N GLN A 60 -0.08 5.01 -22.98
CA GLN A 60 1.21 4.54 -23.50
C GLN A 60 1.31 3.02 -23.59
N VAL A 61 0.62 2.29 -22.71
CA VAL A 61 0.52 0.83 -22.75
C VAL A 61 -0.56 0.35 -23.73
N ALA A 62 -1.66 1.07 -23.90
CA ALA A 62 -2.78 0.67 -24.77
C ALA A 62 -2.39 0.57 -26.25
N PHE A 63 -1.42 1.36 -26.71
CA PHE A 63 -0.92 1.32 -28.09
C PHE A 63 0.06 0.18 -28.37
N ARG A 64 0.33 -0.70 -27.40
CA ARG A 64 1.31 -1.79 -27.51
C ARG A 64 0.62 -3.12 -27.72
N GLN A 65 1.26 -4.00 -28.48
CA GLN A 65 0.71 -5.33 -28.72
C GLN A 65 1.02 -6.28 -27.56
N PRO A 66 0.09 -7.19 -27.21
CA PRO A 66 0.40 -8.31 -26.33
C PRO A 66 1.64 -9.06 -26.81
N GLY A 67 2.57 -9.35 -25.90
CA GLY A 67 3.84 -10.00 -26.19
C GLY A 67 5.03 -9.04 -26.32
N GLU A 68 4.80 -7.75 -26.54
CA GLU A 68 5.86 -6.73 -26.54
C GLU A 68 6.47 -6.55 -25.14
N THR A 69 7.76 -6.22 -25.08
CA THR A 69 8.44 -5.87 -23.84
C THR A 69 8.59 -4.35 -23.76
N VAL A 70 8.07 -3.79 -22.68
CA VAL A 70 8.09 -2.35 -22.39
C VAL A 70 9.11 -2.06 -21.30
N LYS A 71 9.94 -1.04 -21.48
CA LYS A 71 10.91 -0.60 -20.46
C LYS A 71 10.23 0.36 -19.51
N ILE A 72 10.03 -0.04 -18.26
CA ILE A 72 9.42 0.79 -17.22
C ILE A 72 10.50 1.27 -16.26
N GLU A 73 10.68 2.58 -16.14
CA GLU A 73 11.53 3.17 -15.11
C GLU A 73 10.67 3.50 -13.89
N VAL A 74 11.14 3.08 -12.72
CA VAL A 74 10.50 3.35 -11.44
C VAL A 74 11.45 4.03 -10.46
N ALA A 75 10.86 4.86 -9.59
CA ALA A 75 11.51 5.39 -8.41
C ALA A 75 11.04 4.62 -7.17
N ARG A 76 12.00 4.25 -6.31
CA ARG A 76 11.80 3.51 -5.05
C ARG A 76 12.45 4.27 -3.90
N LYS A 77 12.05 3.94 -2.66
CA LYS A 77 12.52 4.55 -1.40
C LYS A 77 14.00 4.95 -1.46
N GLY A 78 14.29 6.19 -1.06
CA GLY A 78 15.67 6.68 -0.92
C GLY A 78 16.32 7.15 -2.23
N GLY A 79 15.52 7.52 -3.26
CA GLY A 79 16.05 8.04 -4.52
C GLY A 79 16.49 6.98 -5.52
N VAL A 80 16.23 5.69 -5.24
CA VAL A 80 16.66 4.58 -6.08
C VAL A 80 15.84 4.56 -7.36
N ARG A 81 16.51 4.59 -8.52
CA ARG A 81 15.87 4.41 -9.83
C ARG A 81 16.26 3.08 -10.44
N LYS A 82 15.27 2.38 -10.99
CA LYS A 82 15.47 1.09 -11.66
C LYS A 82 14.62 1.03 -12.92
N THR A 83 15.16 0.37 -13.94
CA THR A 83 14.45 0.11 -15.19
C THR A 83 14.19 -1.38 -15.33
N TYR A 84 12.93 -1.72 -15.59
CA TYR A 84 12.45 -3.09 -15.71
C TYR A 84 11.88 -3.33 -17.10
N GLY A 85 12.20 -4.47 -17.72
CA GLY A 85 11.56 -4.90 -18.95
C GLY A 85 10.31 -5.72 -18.64
N VAL A 86 9.13 -5.16 -18.83
CA VAL A 86 7.86 -5.82 -18.57
C VAL A 86 7.26 -6.34 -19.86
N LYS A 87 7.06 -7.65 -19.97
CA LYS A 87 6.36 -8.25 -21.11
C LYS A 87 4.86 -8.05 -20.97
N LEU A 88 4.24 -7.37 -21.91
CA LEU A 88 2.79 -7.17 -21.89
C LEU A 88 2.07 -8.47 -22.19
N GLN A 89 1.02 -8.76 -21.43
CA GLN A 89 0.10 -9.85 -21.71
C GLN A 89 -1.30 -9.27 -21.86
N ALA A 90 -2.13 -9.91 -22.70
CA ALA A 90 -3.53 -9.56 -22.80
C ALA A 90 -4.17 -9.71 -21.41
N LEU A 91 -4.91 -8.70 -20.98
CA LEU A 91 -5.62 -8.71 -19.70
C LEU A 91 -6.57 -9.92 -19.68
N PRO A 92 -6.36 -10.94 -18.83
CA PRO A 92 -7.41 -11.89 -18.53
C PRO A 92 -8.50 -11.13 -17.74
N ALA A 93 -9.76 -11.49 -17.94
CA ALA A 93 -10.84 -11.03 -17.06
C ALA A 93 -10.46 -11.30 -15.60
N PRO A 94 -10.81 -10.42 -14.65
CA PRO A 94 -10.33 -10.49 -13.28
C PRO A 94 -10.61 -11.87 -12.68
N ALA A 95 -9.58 -12.69 -12.56
CA ALA A 95 -9.60 -13.90 -11.78
C ALA A 95 -9.28 -13.50 -10.34
N GLY A 96 -10.23 -13.76 -9.44
CA GLY A 96 -10.12 -13.46 -8.03
C GLY A 96 -8.78 -13.92 -7.46
N LEU A 97 -8.20 -13.04 -6.65
CA LEU A 97 -6.96 -13.24 -5.89
C LEU A 97 -6.95 -14.64 -5.25
N ALA A 98 -6.00 -15.46 -5.69
CA ALA A 98 -5.74 -16.77 -5.13
C ALA A 98 -4.96 -16.63 -3.82
N SER A 99 -5.55 -17.08 -2.73
CA SER A 99 -4.92 -17.29 -1.43
C SER A 99 -3.81 -18.33 -1.53
N ARG A 100 -2.71 -18.15 -0.79
CA ARG A 100 -1.83 -19.26 -0.40
C ARG A 100 -1.38 -19.15 1.05
N ASP A 101 -1.66 -20.24 1.76
CA ASP A 101 -1.38 -20.57 3.16
C ASP A 101 0.08 -20.50 3.59
N ALA A 102 0.30 -20.05 4.84
CA ALA A 102 0.81 -20.85 5.99
C ALA A 102 1.05 -19.88 7.17
N ALA A 103 0.33 -20.03 8.28
CA ALA A 103 0.77 -20.63 9.57
C ALA A 103 1.82 -19.76 10.31
N GLU A 104 1.82 -19.51 11.62
CA GLU A 104 1.34 -20.28 12.77
C GLU A 104 0.86 -19.36 13.91
N ASP A 105 0.27 -20.01 14.90
CA ASP A 105 -0.27 -19.49 16.15
C ASP A 105 0.71 -18.62 16.96
N SER A 106 0.16 -17.55 17.53
CA SER A 106 0.62 -16.98 18.80
C SER A 106 -0.59 -16.38 19.51
N GLU A 107 -1.17 -17.16 20.41
CA GLU A 107 -1.96 -16.62 21.52
C GLU A 107 -1.04 -15.74 22.37
N GLY A 108 -1.41 -14.46 22.47
CA GLY A 108 -0.68 -13.47 23.25
C GLY A 108 -1.54 -12.23 23.44
N GLU A 109 -2.30 -12.24 24.53
CA GLU A 109 -2.94 -11.14 25.25
C GLU A 109 -3.67 -10.04 24.47
N ALA A 110 -4.98 -9.99 24.71
CA ALA A 110 -5.85 -8.86 24.42
C ALA A 110 -5.35 -7.58 25.12
N ALA A 111 -4.48 -6.83 24.44
CA ALA A 111 -4.23 -5.43 24.74
C ALA A 111 -5.19 -4.59 23.88
N GLY A 112 -6.05 -3.85 24.57
CA GLY A 112 -7.12 -3.05 23.97
C GLY A 112 -6.64 -1.96 23.02
N ALA A 113 -7.63 -1.29 22.43
CA ALA A 113 -7.44 -0.19 21.49
C ALA A 113 -6.33 0.77 21.96
N ALA A 114 -5.35 1.02 21.10
CA ALA A 114 -4.19 1.84 21.42
C ALA A 114 -4.10 3.05 20.49
N GLU A 115 -3.91 4.22 21.09
CA GLU A 115 -3.68 5.46 20.36
C GLU A 115 -2.20 5.57 19.95
N LEU A 116 -1.96 5.77 18.66
CA LEU A 116 -0.64 6.01 18.08
C LEU A 116 -0.52 7.50 17.75
N GLY A 117 -0.10 8.30 18.72
CA GLY A 117 -0.06 9.77 18.62
C GLY A 117 0.68 10.33 17.39
N LYS A 118 1.78 9.67 16.96
CA LYS A 118 2.56 10.05 15.76
C LYS A 118 1.85 9.79 14.43
N LEU A 119 0.92 8.84 14.39
CA LEU A 119 0.04 8.62 13.24
C LEU A 119 -1.31 9.35 13.42
N GLY A 120 -1.70 9.65 14.66
CA GLY A 120 -3.01 10.19 14.98
C GLY A 120 -4.13 9.19 14.70
N VAL A 121 -3.89 7.90 14.97
CA VAL A 121 -4.91 6.84 14.84
C VAL A 121 -5.02 6.05 16.11
N THR A 122 -6.22 5.52 16.36
CA THR A 122 -6.45 4.46 17.33
C THR A 122 -6.62 3.14 16.58
N VAL A 123 -5.90 2.11 17.03
CA VAL A 123 -5.95 0.78 16.41
C VAL A 123 -6.26 -0.31 17.41
N ALA A 124 -6.91 -1.37 16.94
CA ALA A 124 -7.15 -2.58 17.69
C ALA A 124 -6.75 -3.82 16.86
N PRO A 125 -6.29 -4.92 17.48
CA PRO A 125 -6.12 -6.18 16.77
C PRO A 125 -7.42 -6.63 16.12
N VAL A 126 -7.35 -7.16 14.90
CA VAL A 126 -8.52 -7.76 14.24
C VAL A 126 -9.01 -8.96 15.06
N GLY A 127 -10.22 -8.86 15.61
CA GLY A 127 -10.84 -9.90 16.42
C GLY A 127 -11.54 -10.98 15.61
N ARG A 128 -11.97 -12.07 16.26
CA ARG A 128 -12.73 -13.15 15.60
C ARG A 128 -14.05 -12.65 15.00
N GLU A 129 -14.71 -11.70 15.67
CA GLU A 129 -15.94 -11.08 15.18
C GLU A 129 -15.69 -10.29 13.89
N ASP A 130 -14.61 -9.51 13.83
CA ASP A 130 -14.22 -8.76 12.63
C ASP A 130 -13.91 -9.70 11.46
N VAL A 131 -13.21 -10.81 11.72
CA VAL A 131 -12.93 -11.84 10.71
C VAL A 131 -14.22 -12.41 10.13
N ALA A 132 -15.19 -12.73 10.97
CA ALA A 132 -16.48 -13.26 10.53
C ALA A 132 -17.31 -12.20 9.78
N ARG A 133 -17.37 -10.98 10.32
CA ARG A 133 -18.13 -9.86 9.78
C ARG A 133 -17.64 -9.43 8.41
N PHE A 134 -16.33 -9.33 8.23
CA PHE A 134 -15.70 -8.84 7.01
C PHE A 134 -15.16 -9.95 6.10
N GLN A 135 -15.32 -11.22 6.50
CA GLN A 135 -14.84 -12.40 5.78
C GLN A 135 -13.33 -12.33 5.47
N LEU A 136 -12.53 -11.97 6.49
CA LEU A 136 -11.10 -11.70 6.33
C LEU A 136 -10.29 -12.99 6.18
N SER A 137 -9.47 -13.04 5.13
CA SER A 137 -8.43 -14.08 5.00
C SER A 137 -7.29 -13.84 5.99
N ALA A 138 -6.44 -14.84 6.22
CA ALA A 138 -5.31 -14.71 7.16
C ALA A 138 -4.36 -13.55 6.82
N GLU A 139 -4.20 -13.24 5.53
CA GLU A 139 -3.36 -12.13 5.04
C GLU A 139 -4.01 -10.75 5.24
N GLN A 140 -5.30 -10.70 5.54
CA GLN A 140 -6.05 -9.46 5.81
C GLN A 140 -6.21 -9.20 7.31
N ARG A 141 -5.59 -10.03 8.16
CA ARG A 141 -5.63 -9.89 9.62
C ARG A 141 -4.41 -9.09 10.07
N GLY A 142 -4.62 -7.80 10.29
CA GLY A 142 -3.65 -6.89 10.87
C GLY A 142 -4.28 -6.09 12.00
N LEU A 143 -4.09 -4.77 11.98
CA LEU A 143 -4.64 -3.86 12.98
C LEU A 143 -5.77 -3.02 12.40
N LEU A 144 -6.96 -3.17 12.97
CA LEU A 144 -8.15 -2.42 12.62
C LEU A 144 -8.00 -0.96 13.08
N VAL A 145 -8.19 0.00 12.18
CA VAL A 145 -8.27 1.42 12.51
C VAL A 145 -9.66 1.71 13.05
N THR A 146 -9.74 1.98 14.36
CA THR A 146 -11.01 2.24 15.05
C THR A 146 -11.36 3.73 15.05
N ASP A 147 -10.35 4.59 15.08
CA ASP A 147 -10.53 6.04 15.08
C ASP A 147 -9.33 6.72 14.39
N VAL A 148 -9.58 7.85 13.74
CA VAL A 148 -8.54 8.71 13.18
C VAL A 148 -8.76 10.13 13.68
N ARG A 149 -7.77 10.64 14.39
CA ARG A 149 -7.80 11.97 15.00
C ARG A 149 -8.00 13.05 13.93
N PRO A 150 -9.07 13.87 14.02
CA PRO A 150 -9.27 15.02 13.14
C PRO A 150 -8.07 15.97 13.11
N GLY A 151 -7.60 16.32 11.92
CA GLY A 151 -6.42 17.16 11.73
C GLY A 151 -5.09 16.48 12.07
N GLY A 152 -5.10 15.19 12.42
CA GLY A 152 -3.92 14.40 12.68
C GLY A 152 -3.21 13.93 11.39
N PRO A 153 -2.01 13.34 11.53
CA PRO A 153 -1.18 12.89 10.40
C PRO A 153 -1.87 11.93 9.42
N SER A 154 -2.74 11.04 9.92
CA SER A 154 -3.51 10.10 9.10
C SER A 154 -4.89 10.62 8.69
N TRP A 155 -5.26 11.84 9.07
CA TRP A 155 -6.55 12.43 8.72
C TRP A 155 -6.64 12.67 7.21
N GLY A 156 -7.59 12.01 6.55
CA GLY A 156 -7.77 12.06 5.09
C GLY A 156 -6.97 11.00 4.33
N GLU A 157 -6.00 10.35 4.99
CA GLU A 157 -5.21 9.25 4.43
C GLU A 157 -5.78 7.88 4.85
N LEU A 158 -6.16 7.74 6.13
CA LEU A 158 -6.78 6.55 6.69
C LEU A 158 -8.24 6.77 7.05
N VAL A 159 -9.02 5.69 6.94
CA VAL A 159 -10.46 5.70 7.12
C VAL A 159 -10.85 4.79 8.28
N ASP A 160 -11.60 5.32 9.25
CA ASP A 160 -12.23 4.56 10.34
C ASP A 160 -13.61 4.03 9.92
N ALA A 161 -14.27 3.28 10.80
CA ALA A 161 -15.59 2.71 10.55
C ALA A 161 -16.68 3.75 10.20
N GLU A 162 -16.56 4.98 10.68
CA GLU A 162 -17.57 6.03 10.49
C GLU A 162 -17.45 6.74 9.14
N ARG A 163 -16.25 6.72 8.53
CA ARG A 163 -15.95 7.44 7.28
C ARG A 163 -15.85 6.54 6.04
N GLY A 164 -16.45 5.34 6.09
CA GLY A 164 -16.42 4.36 4.99
C GLY A 164 -15.29 3.33 5.10
N GLY A 165 -14.71 3.20 6.29
CA GLY A 165 -13.80 2.14 6.71
C GLY A 165 -14.51 1.10 7.58
N PRO A 166 -13.80 0.31 8.39
CA PRO A 166 -12.46 0.60 8.90
C PRO A 166 -11.34 0.08 7.99
N ASP A 167 -10.30 0.88 7.78
CA ASP A 167 -9.06 0.40 7.18
C ASP A 167 -8.34 -0.54 8.15
N ILE A 168 -7.74 -1.61 7.63
CA ILE A 168 -6.93 -2.56 8.39
C ILE A 168 -5.48 -2.37 7.97
N ILE A 169 -4.62 -1.96 8.89
CA ILE A 169 -3.17 -1.86 8.69
C ILE A 169 -2.58 -3.26 8.61
N LEU A 170 -1.98 -3.59 7.46
CA LEU A 170 -1.35 -4.88 7.21
C LEU A 170 0.17 -4.81 7.31
N GLU A 171 0.76 -3.71 6.84
CA GLU A 171 2.21 -3.52 6.84
C GLU A 171 2.61 -2.08 7.12
N VAL A 172 3.78 -1.91 7.75
CA VAL A 172 4.47 -0.63 7.86
C VAL A 172 5.89 -0.81 7.34
N GLU A 173 6.33 0.08 6.45
CA GLU A 173 7.68 0.02 5.87
C GLU A 173 8.01 -1.33 5.19
N ARG A 174 7.00 -1.97 4.57
CA ARG A 174 7.06 -3.31 3.96
C ARG A 174 7.30 -4.45 4.95
N LYS A 175 7.08 -4.21 6.25
CA LYS A 175 7.09 -5.24 7.28
C LYS A 175 5.65 -5.53 7.71
N PRO A 176 5.23 -6.80 7.78
CA PRO A 176 3.91 -7.15 8.30
C PRO A 176 3.77 -6.71 9.75
N VAL A 177 2.57 -6.24 10.08
CA VAL A 177 2.23 -5.78 11.43
C VAL A 177 0.92 -6.45 11.84
N LYS A 178 1.00 -7.31 12.85
CA LYS A 178 -0.14 -8.05 13.39
C LYS A 178 -0.50 -7.61 14.80
N THR A 179 0.45 -7.05 15.54
CA THR A 179 0.26 -6.63 16.93
C THR A 179 0.46 -5.12 17.10
N VAL A 180 -0.23 -4.56 18.10
CA VAL A 180 -0.11 -3.13 18.45
C VAL A 180 1.33 -2.78 18.82
N ASP A 181 2.04 -3.67 19.51
CA ASP A 181 3.43 -3.45 19.91
C ASP A 181 4.37 -3.42 18.70
N GLU A 182 4.18 -4.30 17.70
CA GLU A 182 4.91 -4.23 16.44
C GLU A 182 4.69 -2.89 15.73
N LEU A 183 3.44 -2.42 15.67
CA LEU A 183 3.14 -1.11 15.09
C LEU A 183 3.84 0.00 15.88
N ARG A 184 3.71 -0.01 17.20
CA ARG A 184 4.28 1.00 18.08
C ARG A 184 5.79 1.06 17.94
N GLN A 185 6.47 -0.08 17.91
CA GLN A 185 7.91 -0.15 17.72
C GLN A 185 8.33 0.33 16.33
N ALA A 186 7.61 -0.08 15.27
CA ALA A 186 7.87 0.35 13.91
C ALA A 186 7.79 1.87 13.78
N ILE A 187 6.80 2.51 14.40
CA ILE A 187 6.60 3.97 14.37
C ILE A 187 7.52 4.70 15.35
N ALA A 188 7.82 4.12 16.51
CA ALA A 188 8.74 4.71 17.49
C ALA A 188 10.17 4.83 16.95
N ALA A 189 10.60 3.88 16.11
CA ALA A 189 11.91 3.90 15.45
C ALA A 189 12.05 5.01 14.40
N MET A 190 10.95 5.62 13.96
CA MET A 190 10.93 6.66 12.93
C MET A 190 10.97 8.06 13.54
N LYS A 191 11.58 9.00 12.82
CA LYS A 191 11.70 10.39 13.27
C LYS A 191 10.37 11.14 13.09
N PRO A 192 10.05 12.11 13.97
CA PRO A 192 8.99 13.08 13.69
C PRO A 192 9.17 13.73 12.32
N GLY A 193 8.08 13.90 11.57
CA GLY A 193 8.10 14.44 10.22
C GLY A 193 8.60 13.49 9.12
N GLU A 194 9.05 12.27 9.46
CA GLU A 194 9.41 11.25 8.48
C GLU A 194 8.16 10.71 7.77
N ILE A 195 8.26 10.43 6.47
CA ILE A 195 7.17 9.83 5.71
C ILE A 195 7.29 8.32 5.79
N VAL A 196 6.25 7.67 6.30
CA VAL A 196 6.17 6.22 6.40
C VAL A 196 5.20 5.63 5.37
N SER A 197 5.56 4.46 4.87
CA SER A 197 4.72 3.59 4.06
C SER A 197 3.80 2.77 4.94
N VAL A 198 2.48 2.88 4.76
CA VAL A 198 1.50 2.02 5.44
C VAL A 198 0.69 1.29 4.39
N ARG A 199 0.65 -0.05 4.43
CA ARG A 199 -0.25 -0.82 3.56
C ARG A 199 -1.52 -1.13 4.32
N VAL A 200 -2.66 -0.78 3.73
CA VAL A 200 -3.97 -0.97 4.34
C VAL A 200 -4.91 -1.76 3.44
N TYR A 201 -5.87 -2.43 4.07
CA TYR A 201 -6.99 -3.09 3.40
C TYR A 201 -8.31 -2.54 3.94
N ASN A 202 -9.16 -2.07 3.04
CA ASN A 202 -10.52 -1.65 3.38
C ASN A 202 -11.47 -2.82 3.08
N PRO A 203 -12.09 -3.45 4.10
CA PRO A 203 -12.95 -4.61 3.92
C PRO A 203 -14.32 -4.27 3.29
N GLN A 204 -14.79 -3.03 3.44
CA GLN A 204 -16.05 -2.58 2.84
C GLN A 204 -15.90 -2.37 1.34
N ALA A 205 -14.84 -1.66 0.94
CA ALA A 205 -14.50 -1.41 -0.46
C ALA A 205 -13.79 -2.60 -1.13
N LYS A 206 -13.34 -3.59 -0.34
CA LYS A 206 -12.52 -4.73 -0.76
C LYS A 206 -11.27 -4.31 -1.52
N THR A 207 -10.64 -3.22 -1.09
CA THR A 207 -9.48 -2.62 -1.77
C THR A 207 -8.25 -2.62 -0.89
N ARG A 208 -7.09 -2.94 -1.47
CA ARG A 208 -5.77 -2.72 -0.85
C ARG A 208 -5.19 -1.40 -1.33
N ARG A 209 -4.64 -0.61 -0.42
CA ARG A 209 -3.99 0.68 -0.71
C ARG A 209 -2.66 0.78 0.02
N ILE A 210 -1.77 1.62 -0.50
CA ILE A 210 -0.53 2.03 0.16
C ILE A 210 -0.66 3.50 0.47
N GLU A 211 -0.55 3.91 1.72
CA GLU A 211 -0.56 5.32 2.11
C GLU A 211 0.83 5.80 2.56
N ARG A 212 1.16 7.03 2.18
CA ARG A 212 2.41 7.71 2.55
C ARG A 212 2.09 8.78 3.57
N ILE A 213 2.29 8.44 4.82
CA ILE A 213 1.85 9.26 5.94
C ILE A 213 3.06 9.96 6.52
N ARG A 214 3.04 11.29 6.57
CA ARG A 214 4.07 12.07 7.26
C ARG A 214 3.77 12.03 8.75
N LEU A 215 4.68 11.48 9.55
CA LEU A 215 4.48 11.38 11.00
C LEU A 215 4.38 12.76 11.65
N GLY A 216 3.46 12.87 12.60
CA GLY A 216 3.33 14.04 13.46
C GLY A 216 4.48 14.15 14.46
N GLU A 217 4.53 15.30 15.14
CA GLU A 217 5.46 15.54 16.25
C GLU A 217 5.14 14.72 17.50
#